data_AF-A0A845M649-F1
#
_entry.id   AF-A0A845M649-F1
#
_cell.length_a   1.000
_cell.length_b   1.000
_cell.length_c   1.000
_cell.angle_alpha   90.00
_cell.angle_beta   90.00
_cell.angle_gamma   90.00
#
_symmetry.space_group_name_H-M   'P 1'
#
loop_
_entity.id
_entity.type
_entity.pdbx_description
1 polymer ?
#
loop_
_entity_poly.entity_id
_entity_poly.type
_entity_poly.pdbx_seq_one_letter_code
_entity_poly.pdbx_strand_id
1 'polypeptide(L)'
;MADNVTPLRPALTSTDTTDPELAPTCGRCELGTLKPDRARMAFWRGEGLMVVRNIPAMVCPNCGEQYLGEREVLGLDRMRGEGPNLEPAEIMNVPVLDYRAPKRST
;
A
#
# COMPACT_ATOMS: atom_id res chain seq x y z
N MET A 1 -17.27 -34.97 -17.40
CA MET A 1 -16.55 -33.67 -17.44
C MET A 1 -17.26 -32.79 -16.43
N ALA A 2 -16.71 -32.66 -15.23
CA ALA A 2 -17.33 -31.88 -14.16
C ALA A 2 -16.47 -30.62 -13.96
N ASP A 3 -17.07 -29.47 -14.23
CA ASP A 3 -16.45 -28.17 -14.09
C ASP A 3 -16.28 -27.84 -12.60
N ASN A 4 -15.05 -27.96 -12.11
CA ASN A 4 -14.69 -27.65 -10.74
C ASN A 4 -14.44 -26.14 -10.63
N VAL A 5 -15.50 -25.36 -10.45
CA VAL A 5 -15.39 -23.92 -10.19
C VAL A 5 -15.06 -23.75 -8.71
N THR A 6 -13.79 -23.49 -8.42
CA THR A 6 -13.34 -23.00 -7.11
C THR A 6 -14.16 -21.77 -6.73
N PRO A 7 -14.81 -21.72 -5.55
CA PRO A 7 -15.52 -20.51 -5.14
C PRO A 7 -14.50 -19.38 -4.99
N LEU A 8 -14.70 -18.31 -5.76
CA LEU A 8 -14.02 -17.04 -5.55
C LEU A 8 -14.26 -16.63 -4.09
N ARG A 9 -13.17 -16.39 -3.35
CA ARG A 9 -13.22 -15.85 -1.98
C ARG A 9 -14.18 -14.66 -1.95
N PRO A 10 -15.03 -14.52 -0.91
CA PRO A 10 -15.97 -13.41 -0.88
C PRO A 10 -15.21 -12.09 -0.98
N ALA A 11 -15.67 -11.24 -1.90
CA ALA A 11 -15.26 -9.85 -1.96
C ALA A 11 -15.47 -9.24 -0.57
N LEU A 12 -14.48 -8.50 -0.07
CA LEU A 12 -14.58 -7.76 1.18
C LEU A 12 -15.65 -6.68 1.01
N THR A 13 -16.92 -7.05 1.22
CA THR A 13 -18.04 -6.13 1.21
C THR A 13 -17.99 -5.31 2.48
N SER A 14 -17.85 -4.00 2.29
CA SER A 14 -17.91 -2.94 3.29
C SER A 14 -19.11 -3.11 4.22
N THR A 15 -18.88 -3.60 5.42
CA THR A 15 -19.76 -3.35 6.57
C THR A 15 -18.93 -2.83 7.71
N ASP A 16 -19.23 -1.60 8.08
CA ASP A 16 -19.02 -0.98 9.38
C ASP A 16 -18.72 -2.01 10.49
N THR A 17 -17.46 -2.15 10.87
CA THR A 17 -17.05 -3.06 11.95
C THR A 17 -16.35 -2.25 13.03
N THR A 18 -17.15 -1.58 13.85
CA THR A 18 -16.72 -1.09 15.16
C THR A 18 -16.94 -2.22 16.19
N ASP A 19 -16.35 -3.38 15.93
CA ASP A 19 -16.22 -4.47 16.91
C ASP A 19 -14.72 -4.77 17.10
N PRO A 20 -14.12 -4.37 18.24
CA PRO A 20 -12.68 -4.51 18.47
C PRO A 20 -12.22 -5.98 18.62
N GLU A 21 -13.14 -6.95 18.67
CA GLU A 21 -12.81 -8.35 18.99
C GLU A 21 -12.39 -9.20 17.77
N LEU A 22 -12.61 -8.72 16.53
CA LEU A 22 -12.25 -9.47 15.32
C LEU A 22 -11.21 -8.75 14.45
N ALA A 23 -10.05 -8.44 15.04
CA ALA A 23 -8.92 -7.92 14.26
C ALA A 23 -8.54 -8.97 13.17
N PRO A 24 -8.67 -8.64 11.87
CA PRO A 24 -8.58 -9.64 10.82
C PRO A 24 -7.17 -10.21 10.69
N THR A 25 -7.05 -11.52 10.47
CA THR A 25 -5.80 -12.17 10.12
C THR A 25 -5.34 -11.72 8.74
N CYS A 26 -4.04 -11.49 8.58
CA CYS A 26 -3.44 -11.06 7.32
C CYS A 26 -3.63 -12.12 6.24
N GLY A 27 -4.33 -11.78 5.15
CA GLY A 27 -4.57 -12.68 4.02
C GLY A 27 -3.35 -12.99 3.15
N ARG A 28 -2.18 -12.37 3.42
CA ARG A 28 -0.92 -12.61 2.69
C ARG A 28 -0.06 -13.69 3.36
N CYS A 29 0.18 -13.55 4.66
CA CYS A 29 1.05 -14.47 5.40
C CYS A 29 0.29 -15.41 6.32
N GLU A 30 -0.99 -15.12 6.63
CA GLU A 30 -1.85 -15.91 7.53
C GLU A 30 -1.34 -16.06 8.97
N LEU A 31 -0.23 -15.41 9.32
CA LEU A 31 0.41 -15.48 10.63
C LEU A 31 0.12 -14.28 11.54
N GLY A 32 -0.04 -13.09 10.95
CA GLY A 32 -0.17 -11.85 11.71
C GLY A 32 -1.59 -11.33 11.78
N THR A 33 -1.98 -10.79 12.93
CA THR A 33 -3.20 -9.98 13.10
C THR A 33 -2.97 -8.57 12.59
N LEU A 34 -3.85 -8.07 11.73
CA LEU A 34 -3.77 -6.72 11.18
C LEU A 34 -4.02 -5.67 12.28
N LYS A 35 -3.26 -4.57 12.23
CA LYS A 35 -3.38 -3.46 13.18
C LYS A 35 -3.51 -2.12 12.44
N PRO A 36 -4.28 -1.14 12.96
CA PRO A 36 -4.27 0.21 12.43
C PRO A 36 -2.87 0.81 12.51
N ASP A 37 -2.37 1.32 11.39
CA ASP A 37 -1.06 1.98 11.28
C ASP A 37 -1.02 2.93 10.07
N ARG A 38 0.17 3.41 9.70
CA ARG A 38 0.41 4.32 8.59
C ARG A 38 1.26 3.68 7.50
N ALA A 39 0.66 3.58 6.32
CA ALA A 39 1.31 3.15 5.10
C ALA A 39 2.17 4.25 4.46
N ARG A 40 3.13 3.81 3.64
CA ARG A 40 3.92 4.64 2.73
C ARG A 40 3.93 3.99 1.36
N MET A 41 3.65 4.77 0.32
CA MET A 41 3.64 4.31 -1.07
C MET A 41 4.53 5.20 -1.92
N ALA A 42 5.12 4.61 -2.95
CA ALA A 42 5.91 5.32 -3.95
C ALA A 42 5.34 5.04 -5.35
N PHE A 43 5.16 6.09 -6.13
CA PHE A 43 4.58 6.03 -7.47
C PHE A 43 5.56 6.62 -8.47
N TRP A 44 5.78 5.90 -9.56
CA TRP A 44 6.42 6.47 -10.74
C TRP A 44 5.41 7.31 -11.52
N ARG A 45 5.84 8.46 -11.99
CA ARG A 45 5.10 9.33 -12.89
C ARG A 45 6.05 9.88 -13.94
N GLY A 46 6.07 9.25 -15.11
CA GLY A 46 7.12 9.49 -16.10
C GLY A 46 8.49 9.16 -15.51
N GLU A 47 9.42 10.11 -15.57
CA GLU A 47 10.76 9.98 -15.00
C GLU A 47 10.82 10.37 -13.50
N GLY A 48 9.73 10.89 -12.93
CA GLY A 48 9.66 11.32 -11.53
C GLY A 48 9.19 10.22 -10.59
N LEU A 49 9.67 10.26 -9.35
CA LEU A 49 9.21 9.43 -8.24
C LEU A 49 8.47 10.32 -7.22
N MET A 50 7.21 9.99 -6.95
CA MET A 50 6.44 10.57 -5.86
C MET A 50 6.39 9.60 -4.70
N VAL A 51 6.62 10.09 -3.47
CA VAL A 51 6.42 9.30 -2.24
C VAL A 51 5.29 9.93 -1.43
N VAL A 52 4.28 9.13 -1.11
CA VAL A 52 3.17 9.50 -0.22
C VAL A 52 3.32 8.75 1.09
N ARG A 53 3.33 9.47 2.21
CA ARG A 53 3.44 8.91 3.57
C ARG A 53 2.22 9.23 4.42
N ASN A 54 2.11 8.57 5.56
CA ASN A 54 1.06 8.78 6.57
C ASN A 54 -0.35 8.40 6.10
N ILE A 55 -0.44 7.45 5.15
CA ILE A 55 -1.70 6.95 4.63
C ILE A 55 -2.33 6.05 5.69
N PRO A 56 -3.55 6.31 6.20
CA PRO A 56 -4.23 5.37 7.09
C PRO A 56 -4.33 3.97 6.47
N ALA A 57 -3.96 2.93 7.21
CA ALA A 57 -4.00 1.55 6.72
C ALA A 57 -4.17 0.55 7.85
N MET A 58 -4.54 -0.68 7.49
CA MET A 58 -4.32 -1.85 8.33
C MET A 58 -3.03 -2.54 7.89
N VAL A 59 -2.05 -2.67 8.79
CA VAL A 59 -0.72 -3.20 8.48
C VAL A 59 -0.47 -4.48 9.26
N CYS A 60 0.08 -5.49 8.59
CA CYS A 60 0.53 -6.71 9.24
C CYS A 60 1.92 -6.51 9.85
N PRO A 61 2.08 -6.57 11.19
CA PRO A 61 3.40 -6.40 11.81
C PRO A 61 4.37 -7.55 11.51
N ASN A 62 3.87 -8.70 11.02
CA ASN A 62 4.69 -9.86 10.69
C ASN A 62 5.35 -9.77 9.31
N CYS A 63 4.61 -9.38 8.28
CA CYS A 63 5.11 -9.38 6.89
C CYS A 63 5.10 -8.00 6.20
N GLY A 64 4.55 -6.97 6.84
CA GLY A 64 4.49 -5.61 6.30
C GLY A 64 3.42 -5.38 5.23
N GLU A 65 2.55 -6.35 4.97
CA GLU A 65 1.41 -6.18 4.04
C GLU A 65 0.48 -5.06 4.52
N GLN A 66 0.00 -4.23 3.60
CA GLN A 66 -0.77 -3.02 3.88
C GLN A 66 -2.12 -3.12 3.17
N TYR A 67 -3.20 -2.88 3.91
CA TYR A 67 -4.56 -2.87 3.40
C TYR A 67 -5.11 -1.46 3.53
N LEU A 68 -5.46 -0.85 2.39
CA LEU A 68 -6.01 0.51 2.32
C LEU A 68 -7.52 0.45 2.17
N GLY A 69 -8.21 1.40 2.80
CA GLY A 69 -9.64 1.60 2.58
C GLY A 69 -9.91 2.29 1.25
N GLU A 70 -11.17 2.22 0.81
CA GLU A 70 -11.62 2.84 -0.44
C GLU A 70 -11.31 4.35 -0.48
N ARG A 71 -11.53 5.06 0.63
CA ARG A 71 -11.24 6.50 0.74
C ARG A 71 -9.77 6.79 0.50
N GLU A 72 -8.87 6.02 1.11
CA GLU A 72 -7.43 6.19 0.98
C GLU A 72 -6.96 5.89 -0.44
N VAL A 73 -7.50 4.85 -1.08
CA VAL A 73 -7.22 4.52 -2.48
C VAL A 73 -7.65 5.66 -3.41
N LEU A 74 -8.88 6.17 -3.29
CA LEU A 74 -9.37 7.29 -4.09
C LEU A 74 -8.54 8.56 -3.88
N GLY A 75 -8.15 8.84 -2.63
CA GLY A 75 -7.26 9.96 -2.29
C GLY A 75 -5.89 9.83 -2.97
N LEU A 76 -5.30 8.64 -2.95
CA LEU A 76 -4.01 8.39 -3.61
C LEU A 76 -4.10 8.52 -5.12
N ASP A 77 -5.17 8.01 -5.75
CA ASP A 77 -5.37 8.16 -7.18
C ASP A 77 -5.48 9.64 -7.59
N ARG A 78 -6.19 10.45 -6.78
CA ARG A 78 -6.25 11.90 -6.96
C ARG A 78 -4.87 12.55 -6.83
N MET A 79 -4.13 12.24 -5.76
CA MET A 79 -2.78 12.78 -5.55
C MET A 79 -1.82 12.40 -6.68
N ARG A 80 -1.94 11.18 -7.23
CA ARG A 80 -1.14 10.74 -8.38
C ARG A 80 -1.46 11.55 -9.64
N GLY A 81 -2.73 11.88 -9.87
CA GLY A 81 -3.17 12.73 -10.98
C GLY A 81 -2.70 14.17 -10.85
N GLU A 82 -2.90 14.77 -9.67
CA GLU A 82 -2.60 16.18 -9.37
C GLU A 82 -1.13 16.46 -9.07
N GLY A 83 -0.32 15.42 -8.84
CA GLY A 83 1.02 15.48 -8.26
C GLY A 83 1.93 16.67 -8.60
N PRO A 84 2.09 17.07 -9.87
CA PRO A 84 2.91 18.24 -10.23
C PRO A 84 2.44 19.57 -9.66
N ASN A 85 1.17 19.65 -9.28
CA ASN A 85 0.53 20.85 -8.76
C ASN A 85 0.41 20.84 -7.23
N LEU A 86 0.93 19.80 -6.56
CA LEU A 86 0.93 19.69 -5.11
C LEU A 86 2.29 20.13 -4.56
N GLU A 87 2.25 21.02 -3.57
CA GLU A 87 3.45 21.38 -2.82
C GLU A 87 3.89 20.20 -1.94
N PRO A 88 5.14 19.74 -2.05
CA PRO A 88 5.61 18.59 -1.30
C PRO A 88 5.82 18.96 0.16
N ALA A 89 5.37 18.09 1.07
CA ALA A 89 5.64 18.24 2.50
C ALA A 89 7.14 18.08 2.84
N GLU A 90 7.90 17.41 1.97
CA GLU A 90 9.31 17.09 2.16
C GLU A 90 9.93 16.71 0.80
N ILE A 91 11.18 17.11 0.56
CA ILE A 91 11.96 16.65 -0.61
C ILE A 91 12.98 15.61 -0.16
N MET A 92 12.92 14.43 -0.79
CA MET A 92 13.85 13.34 -0.55
C MET A 92 14.82 13.19 -1.74
N ASN A 93 16.12 13.23 -1.48
CA ASN A 93 17.13 12.87 -2.48
C ASN A 93 17.20 11.35 -2.59
N VAL A 94 16.67 10.79 -3.68
CA VAL A 94 16.64 9.34 -3.91
C VAL A 94 17.75 8.96 -4.91
N PRO A 95 18.79 8.23 -4.50
CA PRO A 95 19.82 7.78 -5.42
C PRO A 95 19.25 6.74 -6.39
N VAL A 96 19.53 6.91 -7.68
CA VAL A 96 19.22 5.94 -8.73
C VAL A 96 20.51 5.20 -9.07
N LEU A 97 20.53 3.87 -8.89
CA LEU A 97 21.70 3.03 -9.14
C LEU A 97 21.54 2.30 -10.47
N ASP A 98 22.61 2.27 -11.27
CA ASP A 98 22.67 1.45 -12.49
C ASP A 98 23.02 0.00 -12.12
N TYR A 99 22.12 -0.93 -12.43
CA TYR A 99 22.32 -2.36 -12.19
C TYR A 99 23.52 -2.93 -12.96
N ARG A 100 23.78 -2.46 -14.18
CA ARG A 100 24.87 -2.93 -15.04
C ARG A 100 26.21 -2.27 -14.71
N ALA A 101 26.21 -1.17 -13.97
CA ALA A 101 27.41 -0.43 -13.61
C ALA A 101 27.39 0.09 -12.16
N PRO A 102 27.35 -0.80 -11.14
CA PRO A 102 27.31 -0.39 -9.75
C PRO A 102 28.63 0.28 -9.34
N LYS A 103 28.58 1.57 -8.98
CA LYS A 103 29.71 2.30 -8.40
C LYS A 103 29.62 2.25 -6.88
N ARG A 104 30.74 1.98 -6.21
CA ARG A 104 30.84 2.04 -4.74
C ARG A 104 31.26 3.45 -4.34
N SER A 105 30.56 4.03 -3.36
CA SER A 105 31.03 5.24 -2.70
C SER A 105 32.24 4.86 -1.85
N THR A 106 33.40 5.46 -2.14
CA THR A 106 34.59 5.45 -1.28
C THR A 106 34.40 6.38 -0.09
#